data_AF-A0A523CGS3-F1
#
_entry.id   AF-A0A523CGS3-F1
#
_cell.length_a   1.000
_cell.length_b   1.000
_cell.length_c   1.000
_cell.angle_alpha   90.00
_cell.angle_beta   90.00
_cell.angle_gamma   90.00
#
_symmetry.space_group_name_H-M   'P 1'
#
loop_
_entity.id
_entity.type
_entity.pdbx_description
1 polymer ?
#
loop_
_entity_poly.entity_id
_entity_poly.type
_entity_poly.pdbx_seq_one_letter_code
_entity_poly.pdbx_strand_id
1 'polypeptide(L)'
;MAKVNVSLPDSLLDEVDAIAAALGRSRSGLVQEATALYVAQVRDEQAAEERRRSISEAIAGMRELSKHLPAGMDTTAIIRADRDRDGRKAGEE
;
A
#
# COMPACT_ATOMS: atom_id res chain seq x y z
N MET A 1 20.75 -0.71 20.14
CA MET A 1 20.72 -1.22 18.74
C MET A 1 21.07 -2.69 18.73
N ALA A 2 20.42 -3.48 17.88
CA ALA A 2 20.80 -4.88 17.66
C ALA A 2 22.03 -4.96 16.74
N LYS A 3 22.89 -5.97 16.94
CA LYS A 3 24.03 -6.25 16.08
C LYS A 3 23.65 -7.32 15.07
N VAL A 4 23.90 -7.06 13.80
CA VAL A 4 23.68 -7.99 12.70
C VAL A 4 25.04 -8.32 12.10
N ASN A 5 25.35 -9.61 11.95
CA ASN A 5 26.53 -10.07 11.22
C ASN A 5 26.06 -10.59 9.86
N VAL A 6 26.60 -10.02 8.78
CA VAL A 6 26.31 -10.39 7.40
C VAL A 6 27.62 -10.52 6.63
N SER A 7 27.64 -11.42 5.67
CA SER A 7 28.72 -11.51 4.69
C SER A 7 28.33 -10.70 3.47
N LEU A 8 29.25 -9.85 3.01
CA LEU A 8 29.11 -9.07 1.78
C LEU A 8 30.21 -9.49 0.81
N PRO A 9 29.97 -9.46 -0.51
CA PRO A 9 31.05 -9.55 -1.49
C PRO A 9 32.08 -8.44 -1.25
N ASP A 10 33.36 -8.77 -1.36
CA ASP A 10 34.45 -7.81 -1.12
C ASP A 10 34.30 -6.57 -2.01
N SER A 11 33.94 -6.76 -3.29
CA SER A 11 33.71 -5.66 -4.22
C SER A 11 32.61 -4.69 -3.75
N LEU A 12 31.54 -5.22 -3.15
CA LEU A 12 30.46 -4.40 -2.62
C LEU A 12 30.88 -3.66 -1.35
N LEU A 13 31.68 -4.30 -0.51
CA LEU A 13 32.21 -3.66 0.69
C LEU A 13 33.13 -2.49 0.33
N ASP A 14 33.98 -2.66 -0.69
CA ASP A 14 34.86 -1.61 -1.21
C ASP A 14 34.07 -0.40 -1.73
N GLU A 15 32.98 -0.66 -2.48
CA GLU A 15 32.07 0.40 -2.94
C GLU A 15 31.41 1.15 -1.79
N VAL A 16 30.91 0.42 -0.78
CA VAL A 16 30.30 1.00 0.42
C VAL A 16 31.31 1.89 1.16
N ASP A 17 32.55 1.45 1.29
CA ASP A 17 33.62 2.22 1.93
C ASP A 17 33.97 3.49 1.16
N ALA A 18 34.09 3.40 -0.16
CA ALA A 18 34.34 4.55 -1.02
C ALA A 18 33.23 5.61 -0.90
N ILE A 19 31.96 5.18 -0.91
CA ILE A 19 30.81 6.07 -0.75
C ILE A 19 30.77 6.67 0.65
N ALA A 20 30.98 5.87 1.70
CA ALA A 20 30.99 6.35 3.08
C ALA A 20 32.08 7.41 3.29
N ALA A 21 33.28 7.17 2.75
CA ALA A 21 34.38 8.12 2.77
C ALA A 21 34.04 9.41 2.02
N ALA A 22 33.49 9.32 0.81
CA ALA A 22 33.09 10.48 0.02
C ALA A 22 32.01 11.34 0.70
N LEU A 23 31.12 10.71 1.46
CA LEU A 23 30.05 11.38 2.21
C LEU A 23 30.47 11.83 3.61
N GLY A 24 31.69 11.52 4.06
CA GLY A 24 32.15 11.78 5.43
C GLY A 24 31.32 11.04 6.49
N ARG A 25 30.74 9.89 6.14
CA ARG A 25 29.89 9.07 7.03
C ARG A 25 30.61 7.79 7.44
N SER A 26 30.17 7.18 8.53
CA SER A 26 30.63 5.84 8.89
C SER A 26 29.97 4.78 8.00
N ARG A 27 30.68 3.68 7.74
CA ARG A 27 30.14 2.50 7.05
C ARG A 27 28.81 2.03 7.67
N SER A 28 28.77 1.92 9.00
CA SER A 28 27.57 1.48 9.71
C SER A 28 26.41 2.46 9.58
N GLY A 29 26.69 3.77 9.54
CA GLY A 29 25.67 4.80 9.30
C GLY A 29 25.08 4.69 7.90
N LEU A 30 25.94 4.51 6.89
CA LEU A 30 25.51 4.33 5.50
C LEU A 30 24.67 3.06 5.34
N VAL A 31 25.11 1.94 5.91
CA VAL A 31 24.37 0.66 5.86
C VAL A 31 23.02 0.76 6.57
N GLN A 32 22.95 1.47 7.70
CA GLN A 32 21.68 1.68 8.41
C GLN A 32 20.68 2.48 7.58
N GLU A 33 21.13 3.57 6.96
CA GLU A 33 20.29 4.40 6.09
C GLU A 33 19.82 3.62 4.86
N ALA A 34 20.73 2.92 4.18
CA ALA A 34 20.39 2.08 3.04
C ALA A 34 19.36 0.99 3.41
N THR A 35 19.52 0.38 4.59
CA THR A 35 18.56 -0.62 5.09
C THR A 35 17.19 0.01 5.37
N ALA A 36 17.15 1.20 5.97
CA ALA A 36 15.90 1.91 6.26
C ALA A 36 15.16 2.28 4.97
N LEU A 37 15.88 2.78 3.96
CA LEU A 37 15.34 3.12 2.65
C LEU A 37 14.78 1.88 1.95
N TYR A 38 15.53 0.77 1.95
CA TYR A 38 15.08 -0.47 1.32
C TYR A 38 13.84 -1.05 2.01
N VAL A 39 13.79 -1.05 3.35
CA VAL A 39 12.61 -1.51 4.09
C VAL A 39 11.38 -0.65 3.80
N ALA A 40 11.54 0.67 3.70
CA ALA A 40 10.44 1.57 3.33
C ALA A 40 9.92 1.25 1.92
N GLN A 41 10.83 1.11 0.95
CA GLN A 41 10.49 0.75 -0.42
C GLN A 41 9.72 -0.58 -0.50
N VAL A 42 10.19 -1.63 0.18
CA VAL A 42 9.52 -2.94 0.19
C VAL A 42 8.11 -2.84 0.76
N ARG A 43 7.90 -2.03 1.81
CA ARG A 43 6.56 -1.81 2.38
C ARG A 43 5.63 -1.09 1.41
N ASP A 44 6.13 -0.08 0.71
CA ASP A 44 5.35 0.67 -0.27
C ASP A 44 4.95 -0.22 -1.45
N GLU A 45 5.86 -1.08 -1.92
CA GLU A 45 5.59 -2.07 -2.97
C GLU A 45 4.52 -3.07 -2.52
N GLN A 46 4.62 -3.61 -1.30
CA GLN A 46 3.62 -4.51 -0.74
C GLN A 46 2.24 -3.84 -0.60
N ALA A 47 2.19 -2.60 -0.11
CA ALA A 47 0.94 -1.85 0.01
C ALA A 47 0.33 -1.53 -1.36
N ALA A 48 1.15 -1.30 -2.38
CA ALA A 48 0.67 -1.13 -3.76
C ALA A 48 0.11 -2.44 -4.33
N GLU A 49 0.78 -3.57 -4.11
CA GLU A 49 0.34 -4.90 -4.50
C GLU A 49 -1.01 -5.26 -3.84
N GLU A 50 -1.11 -5.05 -2.52
CA GLU A 50 -2.31 -5.34 -1.76
C GLU A 50 -3.50 -4.47 -2.19
N ARG A 51 -3.27 -3.17 -2.46
CA ARG A 51 -4.30 -2.29 -3.04
C ARG A 51 -4.76 -2.80 -4.40
N ARG A 52 -3.84 -3.17 -5.30
CA ARG A 52 -4.19 -3.73 -6.62
C ARG A 52 -5.03 -5.00 -6.48
N ARG A 53 -4.63 -5.89 -5.58
CA ARG A 53 -5.34 -7.14 -5.30
C ARG A 53 -6.75 -6.86 -4.76
N SER A 54 -6.88 -6.04 -3.73
CA SER A 54 -8.16 -5.67 -3.12
C SER A 54 -9.13 -5.06 -4.13
N ILE A 55 -8.67 -4.14 -4.98
CA ILE A 55 -9.48 -3.55 -6.05
C ILE A 55 -9.94 -4.62 -7.04
N SER A 56 -9.03 -5.51 -7.45
CA SER A 56 -9.33 -6.57 -8.41
C SER A 56 -10.35 -7.57 -7.85
N GLU A 57 -10.21 -7.95 -6.58
CA GLU A 57 -11.16 -8.81 -5.87
C GLU A 57 -12.53 -8.13 -5.72
N ALA A 58 -12.58 -6.84 -5.39
CA ALA A 58 -13.82 -6.07 -5.31
C ALA A 58 -14.54 -5.99 -6.67
N ILE A 59 -13.80 -5.71 -7.75
CA ILE A 59 -14.36 -5.69 -9.11
C ILE A 59 -14.89 -7.07 -9.50
N ALA A 60 -14.14 -8.14 -9.19
CA ALA A 60 -14.56 -9.50 -9.48
C ALA A 60 -15.84 -9.87 -8.70
N GLY A 61 -15.89 -9.55 -7.41
CA GLY A 61 -17.08 -9.77 -6.57
C GLY A 61 -18.30 -9.01 -7.08
N MET A 62 -18.14 -7.73 -7.46
CA MET A 62 -19.24 -6.94 -8.03
C MET A 62 -19.72 -7.47 -9.37
N ARG A 63 -18.80 -7.93 -10.24
CA ARG A 63 -19.16 -8.59 -11.50
C ARG A 63 -19.95 -9.86 -11.25
N GLU A 64 -19.56 -10.68 -10.27
CA GLU A 64 -20.31 -11.88 -9.92
C GLU A 64 -21.70 -11.55 -9.41
N LEU A 65 -21.81 -10.61 -8.46
CA LEU A 65 -23.09 -10.15 -7.92
C LEU A 65 -24.02 -9.62 -9.03
N SER A 66 -23.48 -8.88 -10.00
CA SER A 66 -24.27 -8.30 -11.10
C SER A 66 -24.98 -9.35 -11.96
N LYS A 67 -24.45 -10.59 -12.04
CA LYS A 67 -25.09 -11.70 -12.77
C LYS A 67 -26.41 -12.12 -12.14
N HIS A 68 -26.60 -11.85 -10.86
CA HIS A 68 -27.82 -12.19 -10.12
C HIS A 68 -28.79 -11.01 -10.00
N LEU A 69 -28.43 -9.84 -10.51
CA LEU A 69 -29.26 -8.65 -10.45
C LEU A 69 -30.11 -8.52 -11.73
N PRO A 70 -31.38 -8.06 -11.62
CA PRO A 70 -32.17 -7.75 -12.81
C PRO A 70 -31.49 -6.72 -13.71
N ALA A 71 -31.49 -6.98 -15.02
CA ALA A 71 -30.87 -6.09 -16.00
C ALA A 71 -31.52 -4.69 -15.97
N GLY A 72 -30.69 -3.65 -16.00
CA GLY A 72 -31.15 -2.26 -15.96
C GLY A 72 -31.60 -1.76 -14.59
N MET A 73 -31.43 -2.55 -13.52
CA MET A 73 -31.71 -2.09 -12.16
C MET A 73 -30.72 -1.00 -11.74
N ASP A 74 -31.22 0.23 -11.56
CA ASP A 74 -30.46 1.32 -10.95
C ASP A 74 -30.66 1.31 -9.42
N THR A 75 -29.73 0.64 -8.73
CA THR A 75 -29.74 0.58 -7.27
C THR A 75 -29.56 1.95 -6.62
N THR A 76 -28.92 2.91 -7.31
CA THR A 76 -28.79 4.28 -6.78
C THR A 76 -30.11 5.04 -6.84
N ALA A 77 -30.94 4.80 -7.84
CA ALA A 77 -32.30 5.35 -7.92
C ALA A 77 -33.17 4.79 -6.79
N ILE A 78 -33.07 3.49 -6.49
CA ILE A 78 -33.80 2.85 -5.39
C ILE A 78 -33.38 3.45 -4.04
N ILE A 79 -32.07 3.57 -3.78
CA ILE A 79 -31.56 4.16 -2.53
C ILE A 79 -31.97 5.63 -2.39
N ARG A 80 -31.96 6.42 -3.48
CA ARG A 80 -32.45 7.81 -3.45
C ARG A 80 -33.94 7.86 -3.12
N ALA A 81 -34.75 7.02 -3.76
CA ALA A 81 -36.18 6.95 -3.50
C ALA A 81 -36.48 6.55 -2.05
N ASP A 82 -35.74 5.58 -1.49
CA ASP A 82 -35.86 5.17 -0.08
C ASP A 82 -35.45 6.29 0.87
N ARG A 83 -34.32 6.97 0.62
CA ARG A 83 -33.87 8.12 1.42
C ARG A 83 -34.88 9.26 1.39
N ASP A 84 -35.44 9.55 0.22
CA ASP A 84 -36.37 10.67 0.04
C ASP A 84 -37.77 10.33 0.60
N ARG A 85 -38.14 9.03 0.63
CA ARG A 85 -39.37 8.53 1.27
C ARG A 85 -39.27 8.50 2.80
N ASP A 86 -38.16 8.00 3.32
CA ASP A 86 -37.94 7.75 4.75
C ASP A 86 -37.12 8.88 5.42
N GLY A 87 -36.94 9.99 4.70
CA GLY A 87 -36.10 11.12 5.08
C GLY A 87 -36.49 11.72 6.43
N ARG A 88 -35.79 11.32 7.49
CA ARG A 88 -35.59 12.18 8.65
C ARG A 88 -34.93 13.46 8.13
N LYS A 89 -35.55 14.63 8.34
CA LYS A 89 -34.89 15.90 8.06
C LYS A 89 -33.59 15.95 8.86
N ALA A 90 -32.50 16.35 8.23
CA ALA A 90 -31.25 16.61 8.94
C ALA A 90 -31.53 17.70 10.01
N GLY A 91 -31.62 17.29 11.28
CA GLY A 91 -31.81 18.20 12.42
C GLY A 91 -33.10 18.06 13.25
N GLU A 92 -33.91 17.01 13.11
CA GLU A 92 -34.96 16.70 14.10
C GLU A 92 -34.45 15.65 15.09
N GLU A 93 -34.32 16.05 16.36
CA GLU A 93 -34.03 15.18 17.52
C GLU A 93 -35.18 14.21 17.82
#